data_AF-A0A1D3JC40-F1
#
_entry.id   AF-A0A1D3JC40-F1
#
_cell.length_a   1.000
_cell.length_b   1.000
_cell.length_c   1.000
_cell.angle_alpha   90.00
_cell.angle_beta   90.00
_cell.angle_gamma   90.00
#
_symmetry.space_group_name_H-M   'P 1'
#
loop_
_entity.id
_entity.type
_entity.pdbx_description
1 polymer ?
#
loop_
_entity_poly.entity_id
_entity_poly.type
_entity_poly.pdbx_seq_one_letter_code
_entity_poly.pdbx_strand_id
1 'polypeptide(L)'
;MKGLYKVLCLIAALYALSPDSHYTKGEKRNHKYLPTSLEQLRAEGVQSIAEWKEKQWKDFMTKVKEEFNGFNKMMENEKKKWIDGKENEFKQWIKYIENKWEHSNEEMYNDILSTKAEESLTWGENEWSEWMNTTGKLLIKLDFNKWIESNEEFLKEGIRKDWEEWNKFKLREWTSVGWKNVEDKYWKYWHVNGKPEEPLYEIKMEKMDKWTERCKNEEIEWGKWIGSVEKVYINADWDKWVKWKNEKSTSFTNWIDSFATKWINNKQWKVWLEERNNAPSQ
;
A
#
# COMPACT_ATOMS: atom_id res chain seq x y z
N MET A 1 3.58 -2.89 -15.52
CA MET A 1 2.72 -3.91 -14.89
C MET A 1 1.74 -3.23 -13.95
N LYS A 2 0.44 -3.50 -14.06
CA LYS A 2 -0.65 -2.90 -13.25
C LYS A 2 -0.74 -3.66 -11.92
N GLY A 3 0.15 -3.36 -10.97
CA GLY A 3 0.21 -4.01 -9.66
C GLY A 3 -0.71 -3.35 -8.62
N LEU A 4 -1.41 -4.17 -7.84
CA LEU A 4 -2.24 -3.87 -6.65
C LEU A 4 -3.50 -3.00 -6.79
N TYR A 5 -3.59 -2.06 -7.74
CA TYR A 5 -4.75 -1.14 -7.88
C TYR A 5 -6.08 -1.76 -8.42
N LYS A 6 -6.44 -2.98 -8.03
CA LYS A 6 -7.69 -3.66 -8.44
C LYS A 6 -8.50 -4.21 -7.27
N VAL A 7 -8.05 -4.01 -6.04
CA VAL A 7 -8.69 -4.57 -4.84
C VAL A 7 -10.17 -4.15 -4.70
N LEU A 8 -10.51 -2.89 -4.97
CA LEU A 8 -11.89 -2.42 -4.82
C LEU A 8 -12.85 -2.81 -5.95
N CYS A 9 -12.35 -3.01 -7.19
CA CYS A 9 -13.23 -3.49 -8.27
C CYS A 9 -13.72 -4.91 -7.98
N LEU A 10 -12.92 -5.73 -7.29
CA LEU A 10 -13.28 -7.10 -6.96
C LEU A 10 -14.19 -7.22 -5.73
N ILE A 11 -14.05 -6.38 -4.68
CA ILE A 11 -14.97 -6.43 -3.54
C ILE A 11 -16.37 -5.96 -3.94
N ALA A 12 -16.48 -4.90 -4.74
CA ALA A 12 -17.77 -4.45 -5.28
C ALA A 12 -18.38 -5.49 -6.24
N ALA A 13 -17.56 -6.14 -7.07
CA ALA A 13 -18.02 -7.19 -7.98
C ALA A 13 -18.38 -8.50 -7.26
N LEU A 14 -17.67 -8.88 -6.18
CA LEU A 14 -17.97 -10.08 -5.39
C LEU A 14 -19.24 -9.91 -4.56
N TYR A 15 -19.53 -8.69 -4.09
CA TYR A 15 -20.85 -8.37 -3.51
C TYR A 15 -21.98 -8.42 -4.57
N ALA A 16 -21.69 -8.03 -5.82
CA ALA A 16 -22.66 -8.12 -6.92
C ALA A 16 -22.89 -9.55 -7.43
N LEU A 17 -21.90 -10.44 -7.30
CA LEU A 17 -21.87 -11.80 -7.87
C LEU A 17 -22.09 -12.94 -6.85
N SER A 18 -22.34 -12.63 -5.57
CA SER A 18 -22.78 -13.65 -4.61
C SER A 18 -24.13 -14.24 -5.06
N PRO A 19 -24.32 -15.58 -5.07
CA PRO A 19 -25.55 -16.21 -5.58
C PRO A 19 -26.83 -15.88 -4.82
N ASP A 20 -26.72 -15.18 -3.68
CA ASP A 20 -27.85 -14.62 -2.94
C ASP A 20 -28.28 -13.21 -3.43
N SER A 21 -27.65 -12.67 -4.48
CA SER A 21 -28.08 -11.43 -5.12
C SER A 21 -29.28 -11.67 -6.05
N HIS A 22 -30.41 -12.04 -5.45
CA HIS A 22 -31.69 -11.71 -6.03
C HIS A 22 -31.79 -10.19 -6.14
N TYR A 23 -31.37 -9.66 -7.29
CA TYR A 23 -31.65 -8.32 -7.79
C TYR A 23 -33.18 -8.14 -7.87
N THR A 24 -33.79 -7.88 -6.72
CA THR A 24 -35.11 -7.31 -6.64
C THR A 24 -34.94 -5.80 -6.68
N LYS A 25 -35.55 -5.21 -7.69
CA LYS A 25 -35.67 -3.77 -7.92
C LYS A 25 -36.34 -3.14 -6.69
N GLY A 26 -35.55 -2.75 -5.69
CA GLY A 26 -36.07 -2.23 -4.43
C GLY A 26 -35.13 -2.33 -3.22
N GLU A 27 -33.82 -2.25 -3.37
CA GLU A 27 -32.93 -2.18 -2.21
C GLU A 27 -33.02 -0.80 -1.55
N LYS A 28 -33.79 -0.76 -0.46
CA LYS A 28 -33.84 0.33 0.51
C LYS A 28 -32.41 0.67 0.91
N ARG A 29 -31.98 1.91 0.67
CA ARG A 29 -30.86 2.51 1.42
C ARG A 29 -31.07 2.15 2.89
N ASN A 30 -30.04 1.64 3.56
CA ASN A 30 -30.05 1.23 4.97
C ASN A 30 -30.37 2.44 5.88
N HIS A 31 -31.62 2.89 5.87
CA HIS A 31 -32.14 3.90 6.77
C HIS A 31 -32.54 3.18 8.05
N LYS A 32 -31.55 2.86 8.89
CA LYS A 32 -31.82 2.71 10.31
C LYS A 32 -32.27 4.09 10.78
N TYR A 33 -33.58 4.28 10.88
CA TYR A 33 -34.18 5.46 11.48
C TYR A 33 -34.00 5.39 13.00
N LEU A 34 -34.05 6.55 13.67
CA LEU A 34 -34.09 6.58 15.14
C LEU A 34 -35.33 5.81 15.63
N PRO A 35 -35.22 5.02 16.71
CA PRO A 35 -36.38 4.49 17.38
C PRO A 35 -37.33 5.62 17.78
N THR A 36 -38.61 5.49 17.45
CA THR A 36 -39.64 6.50 17.72
C THR A 36 -40.56 6.11 18.87
N SER A 37 -40.43 4.88 19.40
CA SER A 37 -41.25 4.38 20.51
C SER A 37 -40.44 3.56 21.52
N LEU A 38 -40.97 3.45 22.75
CA LEU A 38 -40.41 2.59 23.79
C LEU A 38 -40.44 1.11 23.39
N GLU A 39 -41.44 0.68 22.62
CA GLU A 39 -41.53 -0.69 22.11
C GLU A 39 -40.37 -1.02 21.16
N GLN A 40 -39.98 -0.09 20.29
CA GLN A 40 -38.83 -0.27 19.40
C GLN A 40 -37.51 -0.32 20.18
N LEU A 41 -37.36 0.50 21.22
CA LEU A 41 -36.19 0.44 22.11
C LEU A 41 -36.11 -0.90 22.84
N ARG A 42 -37.25 -1.39 23.40
CA ARG A 42 -37.33 -2.70 24.05
C ARG A 42 -37.03 -3.86 23.09
N ALA A 43 -37.50 -3.78 21.84
CA ALA A 43 -37.20 -4.78 20.82
C ALA A 43 -35.70 -4.86 20.48
N GLU A 44 -34.98 -3.73 20.59
CA GLU A 44 -33.52 -3.65 20.46
C GLU A 44 -32.77 -4.00 21.76
N GLY A 45 -33.50 -4.32 22.83
CA GLY A 45 -32.92 -4.68 24.13
C GLY A 45 -32.34 -3.50 24.92
N VAL A 46 -32.78 -2.28 24.64
CA VAL A 46 -32.26 -1.04 25.24
C VAL A 46 -33.38 -0.20 25.87
N GLN A 47 -33.04 0.66 26.82
CA GLN A 47 -33.99 1.50 27.56
C GLN A 47 -33.99 2.95 27.09
N SER A 48 -32.94 3.40 26.40
CA SER A 48 -32.81 4.77 25.91
C SER A 48 -32.26 4.87 24.49
N ILE A 49 -32.48 6.01 23.85
CA ILE A 49 -31.87 6.33 22.55
C ILE A 49 -30.35 6.41 22.64
N ALA A 50 -29.79 6.81 23.80
CA ALA A 50 -28.34 6.86 23.99
C ALA A 50 -27.74 5.44 23.95
N GLU A 51 -28.30 4.51 24.74
CA GLU A 51 -27.92 3.10 24.73
C GLU A 51 -28.10 2.47 23.34
N TRP A 52 -29.19 2.81 22.64
CA TRP A 52 -29.41 2.34 21.27
C TRP A 52 -28.27 2.78 20.34
N LYS A 53 -27.84 4.05 20.40
CA LYS A 53 -26.76 4.57 19.55
C LYS A 53 -25.42 3.91 19.86
N GLU A 54 -25.11 3.69 21.14
CA GLU A 54 -23.92 2.93 21.55
C GLU A 54 -23.96 1.48 21.03
N LYS A 55 -25.12 0.82 21.10
CA LYS A 55 -25.32 -0.50 20.52
C LYS A 55 -25.08 -0.48 19.01
N GLN A 56 -25.60 0.52 18.29
CA GLN A 56 -25.36 0.64 16.84
C GLN A 56 -23.87 0.77 16.50
N TRP A 57 -23.10 1.51 17.30
CA TRP A 57 -21.65 1.62 17.13
C TRP A 57 -20.94 0.29 17.40
N LYS A 58 -21.29 -0.40 18.49
CA LYS A 58 -20.74 -1.74 18.82
C LYS A 58 -21.03 -2.77 17.72
N ASP A 59 -22.26 -2.76 17.19
CA ASP A 59 -22.68 -3.62 16.08
C ASP A 59 -21.86 -3.30 14.82
N PHE A 60 -21.66 -2.01 14.51
CA PHE A 60 -20.80 -1.56 13.41
C PHE A 60 -19.35 -2.02 13.59
N MET A 61 -18.76 -1.81 14.77
CA MET A 61 -17.38 -2.23 15.06
C MET A 61 -17.19 -3.74 14.96
N THR A 62 -18.19 -4.53 15.37
CA THR A 62 -18.17 -5.99 15.24
C THR A 62 -18.15 -6.39 13.77
N LYS A 63 -19.06 -5.83 12.98
CA LYS A 63 -19.12 -6.07 11.52
C LYS A 63 -17.81 -5.68 10.82
N VAL A 64 -17.23 -4.53 11.16
CA VAL A 64 -15.96 -4.07 10.57
C VAL A 64 -14.83 -5.06 10.85
N LYS A 65 -14.74 -5.58 12.09
CA LYS A 65 -13.73 -6.58 12.47
C LYS A 65 -13.89 -7.89 11.72
N GLU A 66 -15.13 -8.32 11.48
CA GLU A 66 -15.42 -9.51 10.66
C GLU A 66 -15.04 -9.30 9.20
N GLU A 67 -15.42 -8.17 8.61
CA GLU A 67 -15.11 -7.82 7.22
C GLU A 67 -13.61 -7.59 6.99
N PHE A 68 -12.89 -7.12 8.02
CA PHE A 68 -11.44 -7.01 7.98
C PHE A 68 -10.76 -8.36 7.70
N ASN A 69 -11.28 -9.47 8.24
CA ASN A 69 -10.72 -10.79 7.95
C ASN A 69 -10.81 -11.13 6.45
N GLY A 70 -11.91 -10.75 5.79
CA GLY A 70 -12.09 -10.92 4.35
C GLY A 70 -11.12 -10.04 3.55
N PHE A 71 -11.00 -8.77 3.94
CA PHE A 71 -10.03 -7.85 3.36
C PHE A 71 -8.60 -8.36 3.49
N ASN A 72 -8.19 -8.77 4.70
CA ASN A 72 -6.84 -9.28 4.98
C ASN A 72 -6.52 -10.54 4.15
N LYS A 73 -7.48 -11.48 4.02
CA LYS A 73 -7.29 -12.67 3.19
C LYS A 73 -7.07 -12.32 1.71
N MET A 74 -7.81 -11.34 1.20
CA MET A 74 -7.62 -10.85 -0.16
C MET A 74 -6.27 -10.15 -0.31
N MET A 75 -5.85 -9.32 0.64
CA MET A 75 -4.53 -8.69 0.65
C MET A 75 -3.41 -9.74 0.59
N GLU A 76 -3.46 -10.78 1.43
CA GLU A 76 -2.46 -11.86 1.40
C GLU A 76 -2.42 -12.62 0.07
N ASN A 77 -3.57 -12.79 -0.59
CA ASN A 77 -3.62 -13.39 -1.92
C ASN A 77 -2.99 -12.50 -2.99
N GLU A 78 -3.20 -11.19 -2.94
CA GLU A 78 -2.60 -10.25 -3.88
C GLU A 78 -1.08 -10.13 -3.66
N LYS A 79 -0.62 -10.06 -2.40
CA LYS A 79 0.81 -10.14 -2.06
C LYS A 79 1.43 -11.42 -2.65
N LYS A 80 0.76 -12.57 -2.50
CA LYS A 80 1.21 -13.85 -3.08
C LYS A 80 1.31 -13.80 -4.60
N LYS A 81 0.29 -13.30 -5.30
CA LYS A 81 0.34 -13.18 -6.77
C LYS A 81 1.47 -12.24 -7.21
N TRP A 82 1.70 -11.16 -6.46
CA TRP A 82 2.78 -10.23 -6.75
C TRP A 82 4.15 -10.91 -6.62
N ILE A 83 4.41 -11.66 -5.54
CA ILE A 83 5.69 -12.36 -5.38
C ILE A 83 5.89 -13.47 -6.42
N ASP A 84 4.83 -14.18 -6.79
CA ASP A 84 4.88 -15.20 -7.84
C ASP A 84 5.27 -14.57 -9.20
N GLY A 85 4.82 -13.34 -9.47
CA GLY A 85 5.21 -12.55 -10.64
C GLY A 85 6.68 -12.08 -10.61
N LYS A 86 7.26 -11.88 -9.43
CA LYS A 86 8.62 -11.35 -9.28
C LYS A 86 9.72 -12.26 -9.79
N GLU A 87 9.46 -13.57 -9.86
CA GLU A 87 10.44 -14.49 -10.43
C GLU A 87 10.77 -14.17 -11.89
N ASN A 88 9.75 -13.88 -12.69
CA ASN A 88 9.94 -13.52 -14.10
C ASN A 88 10.54 -12.12 -14.23
N GLU A 89 10.10 -11.17 -13.41
CA GLU A 89 10.68 -9.82 -13.39
C GLU A 89 12.17 -9.83 -13.04
N PHE A 90 12.58 -10.64 -12.07
CA PHE A 90 13.98 -10.80 -11.70
C PHE A 90 14.81 -11.33 -12.88
N LYS A 91 14.32 -12.35 -13.59
CA LYS A 91 14.99 -12.89 -14.80
C LYS A 91 15.12 -11.86 -15.91
N GLN A 92 14.09 -11.04 -16.12
CA GLN A 92 14.13 -9.95 -17.10
C GLN A 92 15.11 -8.86 -16.68
N TRP A 93 15.14 -8.52 -15.39
CA TRP A 93 16.05 -7.55 -14.83
C TRP A 93 17.52 -8.01 -14.95
N ILE A 94 17.83 -9.28 -14.68
CA ILE A 94 19.17 -9.85 -14.91
C ILE A 94 19.60 -9.67 -16.36
N LYS A 95 18.76 -10.04 -17.33
CA LYS A 95 19.06 -9.85 -18.76
C LYS A 95 19.28 -8.38 -19.13
N TYR A 96 18.51 -7.49 -18.54
CA TYR A 96 18.67 -6.05 -18.72
C TYR A 96 20.04 -5.58 -18.21
N ILE A 97 20.47 -6.04 -17.04
CA ILE A 97 21.80 -5.74 -16.50
C ILE A 97 22.89 -6.36 -17.37
N GLU A 98 22.76 -7.62 -17.81
CA GLU A 98 23.73 -8.24 -18.72
C GLU A 98 23.92 -7.38 -19.97
N ASN A 99 22.82 -6.98 -20.63
CA ASN A 99 22.87 -6.14 -21.81
C ASN A 99 23.48 -4.76 -21.53
N LYS A 100 23.09 -4.12 -20.41
CA LYS A 100 23.66 -2.85 -19.95
C LYS A 100 25.18 -2.95 -19.76
N TRP A 101 25.70 -4.07 -19.28
CA TRP A 101 27.14 -4.18 -18.99
C TRP A 101 27.94 -4.82 -20.13
N GLU A 102 27.27 -5.40 -21.13
CA GLU A 102 27.89 -5.87 -22.37
C GLU A 102 28.08 -4.73 -23.39
N HIS A 103 27.21 -3.71 -23.40
CA HIS A 103 27.26 -2.57 -24.32
C HIS A 103 27.35 -1.24 -23.58
N SER A 104 28.19 -0.32 -24.03
CA SER A 104 28.34 0.99 -23.40
C SER A 104 28.54 2.08 -24.43
N ASN A 105 27.54 2.97 -24.56
CA ASN A 105 27.72 4.21 -25.30
C ASN A 105 28.55 5.20 -24.48
N GLU A 106 28.98 6.31 -25.09
CA GLU A 106 29.87 7.28 -24.42
C GLU A 106 29.29 7.83 -23.11
N GLU A 107 28.00 8.17 -23.09
CA GLU A 107 27.32 8.67 -21.89
C GLU A 107 27.37 7.64 -20.75
N MET A 108 27.05 6.38 -21.04
CA MET A 108 27.03 5.33 -20.04
C MET A 108 28.43 4.90 -19.61
N TYR A 109 29.42 4.98 -20.52
CA TYR A 109 30.82 4.77 -20.19
C TYR A 109 31.30 5.81 -19.17
N ASN A 110 31.00 7.08 -19.44
CA ASN A 110 31.36 8.18 -18.57
C ASN A 110 30.59 8.14 -17.23
N ASP A 111 29.33 7.70 -17.22
CA ASP A 111 28.56 7.53 -15.97
C ASP A 111 29.14 6.38 -15.11
N ILE A 112 29.39 5.22 -15.71
CA ILE A 112 29.89 4.02 -15.02
C ILE A 112 31.30 4.23 -14.48
N LEU A 113 32.20 4.81 -15.29
CA LEU A 113 33.60 5.01 -14.89
C LEU A 113 33.79 6.33 -14.14
N SER A 114 32.89 7.28 -14.32
CA SER A 114 32.90 8.58 -13.65
C SER A 114 34.30 9.23 -13.75
N THR A 115 34.94 9.52 -12.63
CA THR A 115 36.28 10.14 -12.56
C THR A 115 37.39 9.28 -13.16
N LYS A 116 37.15 8.00 -13.45
CA LYS A 116 38.10 7.06 -14.07
C LYS A 116 37.97 6.96 -15.59
N ALA A 117 37.01 7.64 -16.21
CA ALA A 117 36.76 7.52 -17.65
C ALA A 117 38.02 7.85 -18.50
N GLU A 118 38.69 8.98 -18.25
CA GLU A 118 39.90 9.35 -18.99
C GLU A 118 41.09 8.42 -18.70
N GLU A 119 41.29 8.07 -17.43
CA GLU A 119 42.39 7.16 -17.00
C GLU A 119 42.25 5.78 -17.66
N SER A 120 41.02 5.29 -17.76
CA SER A 120 40.70 3.97 -18.29
C SER A 120 41.04 3.76 -19.76
N LEU A 121 41.24 4.84 -20.52
CA LEU A 121 41.69 4.78 -21.92
C LEU A 121 43.11 4.19 -22.05
N THR A 122 43.90 4.26 -20.98
CA THR A 122 45.28 3.74 -20.94
C THR A 122 45.41 2.42 -20.19
N TRP A 123 44.32 1.91 -19.61
CA TRP A 123 44.33 0.69 -18.82
C TRP A 123 44.67 -0.54 -19.65
N GLY A 124 45.55 -1.37 -19.09
CA GLY A 124 45.80 -2.71 -19.58
C GLY A 124 44.77 -3.72 -19.04
N GLU A 125 44.97 -4.97 -19.42
CA GLU A 125 44.10 -6.08 -19.03
C GLU A 125 44.05 -6.30 -17.51
N ASN A 126 45.15 -6.05 -16.80
CA ASN A 126 45.21 -6.20 -15.35
C ASN A 126 44.37 -5.12 -14.65
N GLU A 127 44.49 -3.87 -15.07
CA GLU A 127 43.73 -2.74 -14.51
C GLU A 127 42.23 -2.92 -14.76
N TRP A 128 41.83 -3.32 -15.98
CA TRP A 128 40.43 -3.64 -16.29
C TRP A 128 39.90 -4.81 -15.46
N SER A 129 40.71 -5.85 -15.26
CA SER A 129 40.35 -7.01 -14.44
C SER A 129 40.20 -6.65 -12.97
N GLU A 130 41.10 -5.83 -12.43
CA GLU A 130 41.03 -5.35 -11.05
C GLU A 130 39.81 -4.46 -10.85
N TRP A 131 39.58 -3.50 -11.75
CA TRP A 131 38.42 -2.61 -11.70
C TRP A 131 37.11 -3.39 -11.74
N MET A 132 36.97 -4.34 -12.66
CA MET A 132 35.74 -5.14 -12.78
C MET A 132 35.49 -5.97 -11.51
N ASN A 133 36.54 -6.58 -10.94
CA ASN A 133 36.42 -7.37 -9.71
C ASN A 133 36.18 -6.53 -8.45
N THR A 134 36.40 -5.23 -8.50
CA THR A 134 36.22 -4.32 -7.36
C THR A 134 35.04 -3.38 -7.62
N THR A 135 35.30 -2.24 -8.25
CA THR A 135 34.33 -1.18 -8.51
C THR A 135 33.19 -1.64 -9.42
N GLY A 136 33.48 -2.37 -10.50
CA GLY A 136 32.44 -2.87 -11.43
C GLY A 136 31.40 -3.74 -10.73
N LYS A 137 31.84 -4.76 -9.98
CA LYS A 137 30.97 -5.59 -9.15
C LYS A 137 30.18 -4.77 -8.12
N LEU A 138 30.81 -3.77 -7.50
CA LEU A 138 30.13 -2.91 -6.52
C LEU A 138 29.00 -2.09 -7.15
N LEU A 139 29.23 -1.50 -8.33
CA LEU A 139 28.21 -0.75 -9.06
C LEU A 139 27.02 -1.64 -9.47
N ILE A 140 27.28 -2.85 -9.97
CA ILE A 140 26.23 -3.82 -10.30
C ILE A 140 25.43 -4.23 -9.05
N LYS A 141 26.09 -4.41 -7.89
CA LYS A 141 25.41 -4.66 -6.60
C LYS A 141 24.55 -3.48 -6.16
N LEU A 142 24.99 -2.24 -6.39
CA LEU A 142 24.18 -1.05 -6.09
C LEU A 142 22.92 -1.00 -6.96
N ASP A 143 23.02 -1.32 -8.25
CA ASP A 143 21.86 -1.41 -9.15
C ASP A 143 20.85 -2.47 -8.65
N PHE A 144 21.33 -3.62 -8.17
CA PHE A 144 20.49 -4.65 -7.57
C PHE A 144 19.79 -4.17 -6.30
N ASN A 145 20.53 -3.53 -5.38
CA ASN A 145 19.96 -3.03 -4.13
C ASN A 145 18.87 -1.98 -4.40
N LYS A 146 19.14 -1.02 -5.30
CA LYS A 146 18.16 -0.03 -5.74
C LYS A 146 16.90 -0.68 -6.31
N TRP A 147 17.06 -1.73 -7.13
CA TRP A 147 15.93 -2.46 -7.70
C TRP A 147 15.11 -3.16 -6.60
N ILE A 148 15.76 -3.82 -5.64
CA ILE A 148 15.07 -4.46 -4.50
C ILE A 148 14.34 -3.42 -3.64
N GLU A 149 15.00 -2.32 -3.29
CA GLU A 149 14.42 -1.22 -2.50
C GLU A 149 13.19 -0.62 -3.19
N SER A 150 13.29 -0.33 -4.48
CA SER A 150 12.17 0.21 -5.26
C SER A 150 10.97 -0.75 -5.26
N ASN A 151 11.20 -2.06 -5.32
CA ASN A 151 10.13 -3.06 -5.26
C ASN A 151 9.52 -3.18 -3.86
N GLU A 152 10.34 -3.06 -2.81
CA GLU A 152 9.88 -3.07 -1.43
C GLU A 152 9.01 -1.85 -1.12
N GLU A 153 9.44 -0.66 -1.55
CA GLU A 153 8.65 0.57 -1.45
C GLU A 153 7.34 0.47 -2.22
N PHE A 154 7.37 -0.04 -3.45
CA PHE A 154 6.16 -0.24 -4.24
C PHE A 154 5.15 -1.16 -3.54
N LEU A 155 5.62 -2.25 -2.92
CA LEU A 155 4.76 -3.17 -2.17
C LEU A 155 4.17 -2.47 -0.94
N LYS A 156 5.00 -1.81 -0.13
CA LYS A 156 4.59 -1.09 1.09
C LYS A 156 3.55 -0.01 0.76
N GLU A 157 3.79 0.77 -0.28
CA GLU A 157 2.88 1.82 -0.73
C GLU A 157 1.55 1.26 -1.25
N GLY A 158 1.58 0.14 -1.99
CA GLY A 158 0.35 -0.54 -2.43
C GLY A 158 -0.51 -1.01 -1.26
N ILE A 159 0.11 -1.66 -0.27
CA ILE A 159 -0.57 -2.12 0.95
C ILE A 159 -1.18 -0.94 1.71
N ARG A 160 -0.41 0.15 1.88
CA ARG A 160 -0.87 1.36 2.57
C ARG A 160 -2.09 1.97 1.88
N LYS A 161 -2.06 2.12 0.55
CA LYS A 161 -3.19 2.68 -0.21
C LYS A 161 -4.45 1.83 -0.09
N ASP A 162 -4.34 0.51 -0.29
CA ASP A 162 -5.49 -0.39 -0.18
C ASP A 162 -6.12 -0.33 1.23
N TRP A 163 -5.28 -0.24 2.27
CA TRP A 163 -5.72 -0.06 3.65
C TRP A 163 -6.41 1.29 3.89
N GLU A 164 -5.80 2.40 3.45
CA GLU A 164 -6.37 3.75 3.59
C GLU A 164 -7.72 3.87 2.88
N GLU A 165 -7.84 3.31 1.69
CA GLU A 165 -9.09 3.29 0.93
C GLU A 165 -10.18 2.46 1.62
N TRP A 166 -9.83 1.28 2.13
CA TRP A 166 -10.76 0.43 2.89
C TRP A 166 -11.21 1.12 4.19
N ASN A 167 -10.29 1.70 4.95
CA ASN A 167 -10.58 2.45 6.18
C ASN A 167 -11.53 3.64 5.88
N LYS A 168 -11.21 4.44 4.87
CA LYS A 168 -12.07 5.56 4.41
C LYS A 168 -13.45 5.08 3.99
N PHE A 169 -13.55 3.94 3.32
CA PHE A 169 -14.82 3.33 2.94
C PHE A 169 -15.64 2.96 4.18
N LYS A 170 -15.06 2.28 5.18
CA LYS A 170 -15.76 1.91 6.42
C LYS A 170 -16.22 3.11 7.23
N LEU A 171 -15.39 4.14 7.35
CA LEU A 171 -15.80 5.37 8.03
C LEU A 171 -16.94 6.10 7.29
N ARG A 172 -16.95 6.04 5.95
CA ARG A 172 -18.06 6.57 5.14
C ARG A 172 -19.33 5.78 5.38
N GLU A 173 -19.28 4.45 5.46
CA GLU A 173 -20.45 3.63 5.78
C GLU A 173 -21.08 4.06 7.12
N TRP A 174 -20.27 4.27 8.16
CA TRP A 174 -20.74 4.73 9.46
C TRP A 174 -21.37 6.13 9.41
N THR A 175 -20.65 7.10 8.85
CA THR A 175 -21.11 8.51 8.78
C THR A 175 -22.29 8.72 7.83
N SER A 176 -22.59 7.75 6.97
CA SER A 176 -23.73 7.76 6.06
C SER A 176 -24.98 7.08 6.62
N VAL A 177 -24.91 6.49 7.82
CA VAL A 177 -26.08 5.93 8.51
C VAL A 177 -27.12 7.04 8.69
N GLY A 178 -28.38 6.76 8.32
CA GLY A 178 -29.43 7.78 8.19
C GLY A 178 -29.58 8.68 9.41
N TRP A 179 -29.78 8.10 10.61
CA TRP A 179 -29.90 8.88 11.84
C TRP A 179 -28.64 9.68 12.18
N LYS A 180 -27.46 9.06 12.03
CA LYS A 180 -26.18 9.67 12.39
C LYS A 180 -25.87 10.82 11.46
N ASN A 181 -26.07 10.66 10.15
CA ASN A 181 -25.83 11.69 9.17
C ASN A 181 -26.66 12.96 9.44
N VAL A 182 -27.94 12.78 9.78
CA VAL A 182 -28.84 13.89 10.11
C VAL A 182 -28.42 14.55 11.43
N GLU A 183 -28.14 13.76 12.46
CA GLU A 183 -27.69 14.28 13.76
C GLU A 183 -26.37 15.03 13.66
N ASP A 184 -25.36 14.46 12.98
CA ASP A 184 -24.04 15.07 12.80
C ASP A 184 -24.15 16.39 12.02
N LYS A 185 -25.00 16.45 10.98
CA LYS A 185 -25.25 17.70 10.23
C LYS A 185 -25.86 18.77 11.12
N TYR A 186 -26.86 18.40 11.91
CA TYR A 186 -27.55 19.32 12.81
C TYR A 186 -26.59 19.89 13.86
N TRP A 187 -25.87 19.04 14.60
CA TRP A 187 -25.00 19.51 15.69
C TRP A 187 -23.76 20.26 15.18
N LYS A 188 -23.18 19.87 14.03
CA LYS A 188 -22.09 20.64 13.40
C LYS A 188 -22.53 22.03 12.99
N TYR A 189 -23.74 22.17 12.44
CA TYR A 189 -24.30 23.47 12.11
C TYR A 189 -24.57 24.29 13.38
N TRP A 190 -25.19 23.68 14.39
CA TRP A 190 -25.56 24.36 15.62
C TRP A 190 -24.34 24.77 16.46
N HIS A 191 -23.25 24.00 16.46
CA HIS A 191 -21.97 24.40 17.09
C HIS A 191 -21.47 25.77 16.64
N VAL A 192 -21.66 26.08 15.35
CA VAL A 192 -21.12 27.29 14.72
C VAL A 192 -22.13 28.44 14.76
N ASN A 193 -23.43 28.13 14.69
CA ASN A 193 -24.48 29.13 14.47
C ASN A 193 -25.41 29.33 15.67
N GLY A 194 -25.36 28.44 16.67
CA GLY A 194 -26.25 28.47 17.83
C GLY A 194 -26.07 29.73 18.65
N LYS A 195 -27.18 30.33 19.08
CA LYS A 195 -27.17 31.57 19.88
C LYS A 195 -27.86 31.43 21.24
N PRO A 196 -27.38 32.09 22.30
CA PRO A 196 -27.98 32.02 23.63
C PRO A 196 -29.45 32.41 23.69
N GLU A 197 -29.92 33.25 22.77
CA GLU A 197 -31.31 33.70 22.70
C GLU A 197 -32.26 32.64 22.10
N GLU A 198 -31.74 31.52 21.58
CA GLU A 198 -32.57 30.46 21.03
C GLU A 198 -33.43 29.75 22.10
N PRO A 199 -34.66 29.35 21.76
CA PRO A 199 -35.44 28.49 22.62
C PRO A 199 -34.70 27.21 22.99
N LEU A 200 -34.78 26.84 24.27
CA LEU A 200 -34.19 25.64 24.86
C LEU A 200 -32.65 25.57 24.69
N TYR A 201 -31.97 26.72 24.63
CA TYR A 201 -30.52 26.78 24.44
C TYR A 201 -29.74 25.90 25.41
N GLU A 202 -30.01 25.98 26.72
CA GLU A 202 -29.33 25.17 27.75
C GLU A 202 -29.51 23.66 27.52
N ILE A 203 -30.72 23.22 27.16
CA ILE A 203 -31.00 21.81 26.87
C ILE A 203 -30.30 21.37 25.57
N LYS A 204 -30.22 22.25 24.56
CA LYS A 204 -29.49 21.97 23.32
C LYS A 204 -27.99 21.87 23.57
N MET A 205 -27.42 22.74 24.41
CA MET A 205 -26.02 22.66 24.85
C MET A 205 -25.72 21.29 25.48
N GLU A 206 -26.53 20.86 26.47
CA GLU A 206 -26.32 19.57 27.13
C GLU A 206 -26.40 18.38 26.14
N LYS A 207 -27.35 18.42 25.21
CA LYS A 207 -27.47 17.38 24.16
C LYS A 207 -26.29 17.39 23.19
N MET A 208 -25.78 18.57 22.89
CA MET A 208 -24.61 18.74 22.05
C MET A 208 -23.35 18.19 22.74
N ASP A 209 -23.17 18.44 24.04
CA ASP A 209 -22.06 17.90 24.82
C ASP A 209 -22.08 16.37 24.79
N LYS A 210 -23.25 15.77 25.00
CA LYS A 210 -23.46 14.30 24.87
C LYS A 210 -23.14 13.77 23.48
N TRP A 211 -23.55 14.48 22.43
CA TRP A 211 -23.20 14.12 21.05
C TRP A 211 -21.69 14.19 20.80
N THR A 212 -21.04 15.25 21.30
CA THR A 212 -19.60 15.48 21.16
C THR A 212 -18.79 14.40 21.88
N GLU A 213 -19.16 14.10 23.12
CA GLU A 213 -18.56 13.03 23.91
C GLU A 213 -18.67 11.68 23.21
N ARG A 214 -19.86 11.35 22.67
CA ARG A 214 -20.05 10.12 21.91
C ARG A 214 -19.15 10.06 20.67
N CYS A 215 -19.10 11.13 19.87
CA CYS A 215 -18.25 11.18 18.69
C CYS A 215 -16.77 11.00 19.04
N LYS A 216 -16.31 11.61 20.13
CA LYS A 216 -14.94 11.45 20.63
C LYS A 216 -14.65 10.02 21.07
N ASN A 217 -15.59 9.37 21.76
CA ASN A 217 -15.42 7.98 22.19
C ASN A 217 -15.39 7.02 20.98
N GLU A 218 -16.25 7.23 19.99
CA GLU A 218 -16.23 6.50 18.70
C GLU A 218 -14.87 6.66 18.00
N GLU A 219 -14.36 7.89 17.90
CA GLU A 219 -13.06 8.19 17.28
C GLU A 219 -11.88 7.52 18.02
N ILE A 220 -11.88 7.57 19.35
CA ILE A 220 -10.85 6.91 20.17
C ILE A 220 -10.89 5.39 19.98
N GLU A 221 -12.06 4.78 19.98
CA GLU A 221 -12.18 3.33 19.78
C GLU A 221 -11.74 2.93 18.37
N TRP A 222 -12.17 3.67 17.35
CA TRP A 222 -11.74 3.47 15.97
C TRP A 222 -10.21 3.57 15.85
N GLY A 223 -9.62 4.65 16.36
CA GLY A 223 -8.18 4.89 16.30
C GLY A 223 -7.36 3.80 17.01
N LYS A 224 -7.83 3.33 18.18
CA LYS A 224 -7.19 2.19 18.88
C LYS A 224 -7.22 0.92 18.04
N TRP A 225 -8.37 0.63 17.43
CA TRP A 225 -8.51 -0.56 16.60
C TRP A 225 -7.64 -0.47 15.33
N ILE A 226 -7.69 0.66 14.61
CA ILE A 226 -6.86 0.94 13.44
C ILE A 226 -5.38 0.79 13.77
N GLY A 227 -4.91 1.42 14.84
CA GLY A 227 -3.50 1.31 15.25
C GLY A 227 -3.08 -0.14 15.58
N SER A 228 -4.00 -0.94 16.14
CA SER A 228 -3.72 -2.37 16.38
C SER A 228 -3.58 -3.15 15.07
N VAL A 229 -4.42 -2.86 14.08
CA VAL A 229 -4.39 -3.50 12.76
C VAL A 229 -3.15 -3.09 11.99
N GLU A 230 -2.83 -1.79 11.95
CA GLU A 230 -1.69 -1.24 11.24
C GLU A 230 -0.38 -1.84 11.72
N LYS A 231 -0.22 -1.95 13.04
CA LYS A 231 0.95 -2.55 13.66
C LYS A 231 1.17 -4.01 13.25
N VAL A 232 0.09 -4.79 13.13
CA VAL A 232 0.19 -6.25 12.94
C VAL A 232 0.18 -6.65 11.46
N TYR A 233 -0.59 -5.97 10.62
CA TYR A 233 -0.90 -6.43 9.26
C TYR A 233 -0.40 -5.52 8.14
N ILE A 234 -0.27 -4.22 8.41
CA ILE A 234 0.01 -3.20 7.39
C ILE A 234 1.48 -2.81 7.41
N ASN A 235 2.02 -2.51 8.59
CA ASN A 235 3.39 -2.03 8.77
C ASN A 235 4.38 -3.16 9.10
N ALA A 236 3.89 -4.38 9.30
CA ALA A 236 4.74 -5.54 9.52
C ALA A 236 5.45 -5.93 8.22
N ASP A 237 6.74 -6.23 8.30
CA ASP A 237 7.46 -6.81 7.18
C ASP A 237 6.83 -8.15 6.80
N TRP A 238 6.72 -8.38 5.50
CA TRP A 238 6.09 -9.59 5.00
C TRP A 238 7.13 -10.70 4.87
N ASP A 239 7.06 -11.71 5.73
CA ASP A 239 8.03 -12.81 5.83
C ASP A 239 8.39 -13.46 4.48
N LYS A 240 7.40 -13.60 3.58
CA LYS A 240 7.62 -14.19 2.25
C LYS A 240 8.47 -13.28 1.36
N TRP A 241 8.28 -11.97 1.43
CA TRP A 241 9.14 -11.01 0.72
C TRP A 241 10.55 -11.02 1.28
N VAL A 242 10.69 -11.01 2.62
CA VAL A 242 12.01 -11.09 3.27
C VAL A 242 12.75 -12.36 2.84
N LYS A 243 12.07 -13.51 2.86
CA LYS A 243 12.62 -14.78 2.40
C LYS A 243 13.06 -14.71 0.93
N TRP A 244 12.18 -14.24 0.04
CA TRP A 244 12.48 -14.11 -1.38
C TRP A 244 13.68 -13.18 -1.64
N LYS A 245 13.73 -12.03 -0.96
CA LYS A 245 14.84 -11.06 -1.04
C LYS A 245 16.17 -11.69 -0.64
N ASN A 246 16.18 -12.50 0.42
CA ASN A 246 17.39 -13.20 0.86
C ASN A 246 17.83 -14.26 -0.16
N GLU A 247 16.90 -15.09 -0.64
CA GLU A 247 17.18 -16.11 -1.67
C GLU A 247 17.72 -15.49 -2.97
N LYS A 248 17.16 -14.35 -3.40
CA LYS A 248 17.62 -13.64 -4.59
C LYS A 248 18.94 -12.92 -4.38
N SER A 249 19.20 -12.34 -3.22
CA SER A 249 20.50 -11.75 -2.88
C SER A 249 21.63 -12.79 -2.97
N THR A 250 21.40 -14.01 -2.46
CA THR A 250 22.37 -15.10 -2.59
C THR A 250 22.57 -15.52 -4.04
N SER A 251 21.47 -15.73 -4.77
CA SER A 251 21.53 -16.12 -6.18
C SER A 251 22.25 -15.07 -7.05
N PHE A 252 21.98 -13.79 -6.78
CA PHE A 252 22.61 -12.66 -7.44
C PHE A 252 24.10 -12.55 -7.15
N THR A 253 24.50 -12.80 -5.90
CA THR A 253 25.93 -12.80 -5.50
C THR A 253 26.73 -13.88 -6.24
N ASN A 254 26.14 -15.05 -6.47
CA ASN A 254 26.79 -16.09 -7.28
C ASN A 254 26.84 -15.73 -8.77
N TRP A 255 25.75 -15.13 -9.27
CA TRP A 255 25.66 -14.71 -10.67
C TRP A 255 26.66 -13.59 -11.00
N ILE A 256 26.82 -12.58 -10.14
CA ILE A 256 27.71 -11.44 -10.41
C ILE A 256 29.18 -11.86 -10.52
N ASP A 257 29.62 -12.84 -9.74
CA ASP A 257 30.98 -13.38 -9.85
C ASP A 257 31.18 -14.07 -11.19
N SER A 258 30.21 -14.90 -11.60
CA SER A 258 30.23 -15.58 -12.90
C SER A 258 30.20 -14.57 -14.06
N PHE A 259 29.37 -13.55 -13.95
CA PHE A 259 29.25 -12.47 -14.94
C PHE A 259 30.57 -11.70 -15.08
N ALA A 260 31.20 -11.29 -13.97
CA ALA A 260 32.47 -10.58 -14.00
C ALA A 260 33.59 -11.42 -14.64
N THR A 261 33.69 -12.71 -14.31
CA THR A 261 34.66 -13.61 -14.94
C THR A 261 34.42 -13.72 -16.45
N LYS A 262 33.17 -13.85 -16.90
CA LYS A 262 32.81 -13.87 -18.33
C LYS A 262 33.22 -12.54 -19.01
N TRP A 263 32.86 -11.42 -18.39
CA TRP A 263 33.16 -10.08 -18.90
C TRP A 263 34.67 -9.86 -19.07
N ILE A 264 35.48 -10.31 -18.09
CA ILE A 264 36.94 -10.22 -18.11
C ILE A 264 37.53 -11.11 -19.23
N ASN A 265 37.14 -12.39 -19.28
CA ASN A 265 37.65 -13.34 -20.27
C ASN A 265 37.36 -12.91 -21.71
N ASN A 266 36.19 -12.29 -21.93
CA ASN A 266 35.79 -11.77 -23.23
C ASN A 266 36.45 -10.43 -23.58
N LYS A 267 37.21 -9.83 -22.66
CA LYS A 267 37.82 -8.51 -22.80
C LYS A 267 36.80 -7.45 -23.19
N GLN A 268 35.62 -7.48 -22.54
CA GLN A 268 34.44 -6.71 -22.95
C GLN A 268 34.67 -5.19 -22.97
N TRP A 269 35.64 -4.67 -22.20
CA TRP A 269 36.08 -3.27 -22.28
C TRP A 269 36.52 -2.84 -23.68
N LYS A 270 37.01 -3.75 -24.52
CA LYS A 270 37.34 -3.42 -25.92
C LYS A 270 36.11 -3.02 -26.71
N VAL A 271 35.00 -3.73 -26.50
CA VAL A 271 33.70 -3.39 -27.11
C VAL A 271 33.23 -2.02 -26.63
N TRP A 272 33.35 -1.75 -25.32
CA TRP A 272 33.00 -0.44 -24.77
C TRP A 272 33.83 0.70 -25.38
N LEU A 273 35.14 0.52 -25.52
CA LEU A 273 36.03 1.52 -26.12
C LEU A 273 35.72 1.74 -27.61
N GLU A 274 35.41 0.67 -28.35
CA GLU A 274 34.99 0.75 -29.75
C GLU A 274 33.64 1.47 -29.91
N GLU A 275 32.64 1.11 -29.11
CA GLU A 275 31.30 1.72 -29.14
C GLU A 275 31.34 3.20 -28.74
N ARG A 276 32.14 3.57 -27.74
CA ARG A 276 32.41 4.97 -27.37
C ARG A 276 33.00 5.75 -28.54
N ASN A 277 34.07 5.23 -29.16
CA ASN A 277 34.78 5.95 -30.22
C ASN A 277 33.97 6.06 -31.53
N ASN A 278 33.02 5.15 -31.75
CA ASN A 278 32.12 5.15 -32.90
C ASN A 278 30.80 5.91 -32.66
N ALA A 279 30.55 6.40 -31.44
CA ALA A 279 29.37 7.20 -31.14
C ALA A 279 29.45 8.54 -31.90
N PRO A 280 28.38 8.99 -32.58
CA PRO A 280 28.36 10.29 -33.24
C PRO A 280 28.59 11.38 -32.18
N SER A 281 29.60 12.22 -32.38
CA SER A 281 29.84 13.41 -31.56
C SER A 281 28.56 14.24 -31.53
N GLN A 282 27.90 14.33 -30.38
CA GLN A 282 26.76 15.24 -30.16
C GLN A 282 27.25 16.66 -29.90
#